data_AF-A0A530QNF2-F1
#
_entry.id   AF-A0A530QNF2-F1
#
_cell.length_a   1.000
_cell.length_b   1.000
_cell.length_c   1.000
_cell.angle_alpha   90.00
_cell.angle_beta   90.00
_cell.angle_gamma   90.00
#
_symmetry.space_group_name_H-M   'P 1'
#
loop_
_entity.id
_entity.type
_entity.pdbx_description
1 polymer ?
#
loop_
_entity_poly.entity_id
_entity_poly.type
_entity_poly.pdbx_seq_one_letter_code
_entity_poly.pdbx_strand_id
1 'polypeptide(L)'
;MTKTDIARRVYNHTWKLDPIVRSLLDTDFYKLLMLQMIWGMYPKIDTTFSLINRTTSVRLADEIDEAELRDQLDHARTLRFSKKEMIWLGGNT
;
A
#
# COMPACT_ATOMS: atom_id res chain seq x y z
N MET A 1 -11.98 19.88 7.67
CA MET A 1 -10.78 19.28 7.08
C MET A 1 -9.98 18.67 8.22
N THR A 2 -9.89 17.35 8.32
CA THR A 2 -9.02 16.70 9.32
C THR A 2 -7.58 17.03 8.96
N LYS A 3 -6.96 17.96 9.69
CA LYS A 3 -5.53 18.25 9.55
C LYS A 3 -4.77 17.02 10.03
N THR A 4 -4.05 16.36 9.14
CA THR A 4 -3.06 15.35 9.53
C THR A 4 -2.00 16.05 10.37
N ASP A 5 -1.94 15.72 11.66
CA ASP A 5 -0.97 16.31 12.59
C ASP A 5 0.40 15.62 12.39
N ILE A 6 1.18 16.15 11.46
CA ILE A 6 2.52 15.63 11.14
C ILE A 6 3.46 15.81 12.34
N ALA A 7 3.37 16.93 13.06
CA ALA A 7 4.22 17.19 14.22
C ALA A 7 4.03 16.14 15.31
N ARG A 8 2.79 15.75 15.60
CA ARG A 8 2.49 14.68 16.55
C ARG A 8 2.91 13.30 16.04
N ARG A 9 2.74 12.99 14.75
CA ARG A 9 3.14 11.70 14.17
C ARG A 9 4.67 11.52 14.22
N VAL A 10 5.44 12.59 14.02
CA VAL A 10 6.92 12.59 14.12
C VAL A 10 7.40 12.56 15.57
N TYR A 11 6.78 13.33 16.47
CA TYR A 11 7.22 13.43 17.87
C TYR A 11 6.82 12.21 18.72
N ASN A 12 5.79 11.47 18.31
CA ASN A 12 5.28 10.37 19.11
C ASN A 12 6.14 9.10 18.99
N HIS A 13 7.22 9.06 19.77
CA HIS A 13 8.15 7.93 19.88
C HIS A 13 7.53 6.64 20.46
N THR A 14 6.24 6.61 20.79
CA THR A 14 5.56 5.36 21.21
C THR A 14 5.17 4.47 20.04
N TRP A 15 5.20 4.97 18.80
CA TRP A 15 4.83 4.19 17.63
C TRP A 15 6.07 3.52 17.06
N LYS A 16 6.09 2.18 17.04
CA LYS A 16 7.17 1.43 16.38
C LYS A 16 7.22 1.68 14.87
N LEU A 17 6.06 1.90 14.25
CA LEU A 17 5.89 2.20 12.83
C LEU A 17 4.57 2.97 12.65
N ASP A 18 4.59 4.03 11.85
CA ASP A 18 3.38 4.74 11.42
C ASP A 18 3.03 4.31 9.99
N PRO A 19 2.07 3.40 9.79
CA PRO A 19 1.84 2.78 8.50
C PRO A 19 1.24 3.75 7.48
N ILE A 20 1.87 3.81 6.30
CA ILE A 20 1.42 4.61 5.16
C ILE A 20 0.23 3.91 4.50
N VAL A 21 0.40 2.65 4.09
CA VAL A 21 -0.68 1.83 3.50
C VAL A 21 -1.48 1.20 4.64
N ARG A 22 -2.78 1.50 4.70
CA ARG A 22 -3.63 1.09 5.84
C ARG A 22 -4.61 -0.03 5.53
N SER A 23 -4.82 -0.32 4.25
CA SER A 23 -5.80 -1.30 3.77
C SER A 23 -5.38 -1.83 2.40
N LEU A 24 -5.81 -3.05 2.08
CA LEU A 24 -5.72 -3.57 0.69
C LEU A 24 -6.68 -2.84 -0.27
N LEU A 25 -7.66 -2.09 0.25
CA LEU A 25 -8.52 -1.20 -0.53
C LEU A 25 -7.93 0.21 -0.74
N ASP A 26 -6.78 0.52 -0.13
CA ASP A 26 -6.04 1.77 -0.37
C ASP A 26 -5.27 1.67 -1.70
N THR A 27 -6.03 1.56 -2.79
CA THR A 27 -5.52 1.34 -4.14
C THR A 27 -6.56 1.79 -5.18
N ASP A 28 -6.15 1.87 -6.43
CA ASP A 28 -7.07 2.17 -7.53
C ASP A 28 -8.02 0.99 -7.78
N PHE A 29 -9.32 1.29 -7.91
CA PHE A 29 -10.35 0.26 -8.07
C PHE A 29 -10.10 -0.72 -9.23
N TYR A 30 -9.50 -0.23 -10.33
CA TYR A 30 -9.21 -1.07 -11.50
C TYR A 30 -8.26 -2.23 -11.15
N LYS A 31 -7.40 -2.12 -10.12
CA LYS A 31 -6.52 -3.20 -9.69
C LYS A 31 -7.30 -4.41 -9.20
N LEU A 32 -8.44 -4.21 -8.54
CA LEU A 32 -9.30 -5.29 -8.07
C LEU A 32 -10.02 -5.98 -9.23
N LEU A 33 -10.51 -5.20 -10.20
CA LEU A 33 -11.12 -5.74 -11.41
C LEU A 33 -10.12 -6.53 -12.26
N MET A 34 -8.91 -5.99 -12.45
CA MET A 34 -7.82 -6.70 -13.11
C MET A 34 -7.45 -7.98 -12.36
N LEU A 35 -7.35 -7.94 -11.03
CA LEU A 35 -7.03 -9.11 -10.22
C LEU A 35 -8.09 -10.21 -10.37
N GLN A 36 -9.38 -9.85 -10.37
CA GLN A 36 -10.47 -10.79 -10.61
C GLN A 36 -10.34 -11.47 -11.98
N MET A 37 -10.06 -10.69 -13.03
CA MET A 37 -9.84 -11.23 -14.39
C MET A 37 -8.63 -12.16 -14.44
N ILE A 38 -7.49 -11.75 -13.86
CA ILE A 38 -6.26 -12.55 -13.81
C ILE A 38 -6.52 -13.87 -13.08
N TRP A 39 -7.20 -13.82 -11.94
CA TRP A 39 -7.53 -15.01 -11.15
C TRP A 39 -8.43 -16.00 -11.92
N GLY A 40 -9.43 -15.49 -12.65
CA GLY A 40 -10.35 -16.34 -13.42
C GLY A 40 -9.79 -16.87 -14.74
N MET A 41 -8.97 -16.09 -15.44
CA MET A 41 -8.55 -16.40 -16.81
C MET A 41 -7.08 -16.79 -16.95
N TYR A 42 -6.20 -16.25 -16.10
CA TYR A 42 -4.75 -16.39 -16.22
C TYR A 42 -4.06 -16.81 -14.89
N PRO A 43 -4.59 -17.77 -14.12
CA PRO A 43 -4.09 -18.08 -12.77
C PRO A 43 -2.69 -18.72 -12.74
N LYS A 44 -2.14 -19.10 -13.89
CA LYS A 44 -0.85 -19.81 -14.02
C LYS A 44 0.25 -18.98 -14.70
N ILE A 45 -0.02 -17.71 -15.00
CA ILE A 45 0.96 -16.85 -15.67
C ILE A 45 1.79 -16.12 -14.61
N ASP A 46 3.10 -16.34 -14.66
CA ASP A 46 4.05 -15.59 -13.84
C ASP A 46 4.36 -14.23 -14.47
N THR A 47 4.43 -13.19 -13.64
CA THR A 47 4.78 -11.83 -14.05
C THR A 47 5.72 -11.19 -13.03
N THR A 48 6.48 -10.18 -13.46
CA THR A 48 7.39 -9.42 -12.60
C THR A 48 7.18 -7.93 -12.86
N PHE A 49 7.07 -7.16 -11.78
CA PHE A 49 6.92 -5.70 -11.83
C PHE A 49 8.20 -5.03 -11.31
N SER A 50 8.57 -3.91 -11.95
CA SER A 50 9.71 -3.08 -11.56
C SER A 50 9.26 -1.63 -11.36
N LEU A 51 9.74 -1.00 -10.28
CA LEU A 51 9.60 0.43 -10.06
C LEU A 51 10.81 1.15 -10.67
N ILE A 52 10.57 2.13 -11.55
CA ILE A 52 11.62 2.92 -12.20
C ILE A 52 11.29 4.39 -12.01
N ASN A 53 12.16 5.12 -11.29
CA ASN A 53 12.12 6.57 -11.29
C ASN A 53 12.65 7.09 -12.63
N ARG A 54 11.79 7.74 -13.42
CA ARG A 54 12.16 8.29 -14.74
C ARG A 54 12.74 9.72 -14.65
N THR A 55 12.70 10.33 -13.46
CA THR A 55 13.18 11.69 -13.22
C THR A 55 14.62 11.64 -12.70
N THR A 56 15.58 11.99 -13.55
CA THR A 56 17.02 11.88 -13.22
C THR A 56 17.53 12.96 -12.27
N SER A 57 16.84 14.10 -12.18
CA SER A 57 17.20 15.19 -11.26
C SER A 57 16.85 14.91 -9.81
N VAL A 58 15.96 13.94 -9.54
CA VAL A 58 15.50 13.58 -8.20
C VAL A 58 16.13 12.26 -7.80
N ARG A 59 16.91 12.28 -6.71
CA ARG A 59 17.58 11.10 -6.18
C ARG A 59 16.80 10.59 -4.98
N LEU A 60 15.89 9.63 -5.21
CA LEU A 60 15.04 9.08 -4.14
C LEU A 60 15.83 8.55 -2.93
N ALA A 61 17.04 8.02 -3.17
CA ALA A 61 17.91 7.52 -2.10
C ALA A 61 18.47 8.62 -1.18
N ASP A 62 18.45 9.89 -1.62
CA ASP A 62 18.84 11.04 -0.79
C ASP A 62 17.64 11.56 0.04
N GLU A 63 16.41 11.15 -0.30
CA GLU A 63 15.16 11.63 0.33
C GLU A 63 14.44 10.58 1.17
N ILE A 64 14.63 9.29 0.87
CA ILE A 64 13.93 8.17 1.49
C ILE A 64 14.96 7.23 2.11
N ASP A 65 14.86 7.03 3.42
CA ASP A 65 15.66 6.04 4.13
C ASP A 65 15.28 4.62 3.68
N GLU A 66 16.28 3.81 3.33
CA GLU A 66 16.06 2.45 2.82
C GLU A 66 15.42 1.53 3.88
N ALA A 67 15.81 1.65 5.15
CA ALA A 67 15.27 0.83 6.21
C ALA A 67 13.80 1.18 6.46
N GLU A 68 13.45 2.47 6.49
CA GLU A 68 12.05 2.89 6.60
C GLU A 68 11.21 2.42 5.42
N LEU A 69 11.74 2.48 4.20
CA LEU A 69 11.09 1.95 3.01
C LEU A 69 10.82 0.44 3.15
N ARG A 70 11.80 -0.32 3.63
CA ARG A 70 11.66 -1.78 3.87
C ARG A 70 10.59 -2.06 4.92
N ASP A 71 10.59 -1.34 6.04
CA ASP A 71 9.60 -1.52 7.11
C ASP A 71 8.17 -1.29 6.60
N GLN A 72 7.96 -0.28 5.76
CA GLN A 72 6.66 0.00 5.15
C GLN A 72 6.25 -1.07 4.13
N LEU A 73 7.19 -1.55 3.30
CA LEU A 73 6.93 -2.64 2.35
C LEU A 73 6.60 -3.95 3.06
N ASP A 74 7.31 -4.27 4.14
CA ASP A 74 7.04 -5.46 4.95
C ASP A 74 5.72 -5.34 5.69
N HIS A 75 5.37 -4.17 6.25
CA HIS A 75 4.05 -3.91 6.81
C HIS A 75 2.94 -4.17 5.78
N ALA A 76 3.06 -3.65 4.56
CA ALA A 76 2.04 -3.80 3.52
C ALA A 76 1.72 -5.27 3.20
N ARG A 77 2.71 -6.17 3.29
CA ARG A 77 2.54 -7.63 3.09
C ARG A 77 1.75 -8.31 4.21
N THR A 78 1.67 -7.69 5.38
CA THR A 78 0.90 -8.20 6.53
C THR A 78 -0.60 -7.91 6.43
N LEU A 79 -1.00 -6.95 5.59
CA LEU A 79 -2.40 -6.53 5.48
C LEU A 79 -3.30 -7.65 4.96
N ARG A 80 -4.54 -7.67 5.47
CA ARG A 80 -5.63 -8.56 5.06
C ARG A 80 -6.91 -7.74 4.97
N PHE A 81 -7.84 -8.16 4.13
CA PHE A 81 -9.17 -7.54 4.14
C PHE A 81 -9.81 -7.73 5.51
N SER A 82 -10.26 -6.63 6.10
CA SER A 82 -11.10 -6.66 7.27
C SER A 82 -12.51 -7.16 6.91
N LYS A 83 -13.25 -7.63 7.92
CA LYS A 83 -14.64 -8.05 7.75
C LYS A 83 -15.51 -6.96 7.10
N LYS A 84 -15.32 -5.70 7.49
CA LYS A 84 -16.09 -4.57 6.96
C LYS A 84 -15.81 -4.33 5.47
N GLU A 85 -14.55 -4.44 5.07
CA GLU A 85 -14.12 -4.26 3.67
C GLU A 85 -14.64 -5.40 2.79
N MET A 86 -14.64 -6.64 3.28
CA MET A 86 -15.23 -7.77 2.58
C MET A 86 -16.75 -7.60 2.38
N ILE A 87 -17.47 -7.15 3.41
CA ILE A 87 -18.91 -6.88 3.33
C ILE A 87 -19.19 -5.76 2.31
N TRP A 88 -18.37 -4.70 2.34
CA TRP A 88 -18.47 -3.60 1.38
C TRP A 88 -18.24 -4.04 -0.07
N LEU A 89 -17.20 -4.85 -0.32
CA LEU A 89 -16.92 -5.44 -1.63
C LEU A 89 -18.04 -6.38 -2.10
N GLY A 90 -18.67 -7.10 -1.17
CA GLY A 90 -19.81 -7.98 -1.43
C GLY A 90 -21.13 -7.26 -1.74
N GLY A 91 -21.16 -5.92 -1.68
CA GLY A 91 -22.30 -5.12 -2.11
C GLY A 91 -23.41 -4.89 -1.07
N ASN A 92 -23.14 -5.09 0.24
CA ASN A 92 -24.12 -4.87 1.33
C ASN A 92 -25.52 -5.43 1.01
N THR A 93 -25.63 -6.76 0.86
CA THR A 93 -26.93 -7.45 0.96
C THR A 93 -27.17 -7.95 2.38
#